data_AF-A0A536Q1Q2-F1
#
_entry.id   AF-A0A536Q1Q2-F1
#
_cell.length_a   1.000
_cell.length_b   1.000
_cell.length_c   1.000
_cell.angle_alpha   90.00
_cell.angle_beta   90.00
_cell.angle_gamma   90.00
#
_symmetry.space_group_name_H-M   'P 1'
#
loop_
_entity.id
_entity.type
_entity.pdbx_description
1 polymer ?
#
loop_
_entity_poly.entity_id
_entity_poly.type
_entity_poly.pdbx_seq_one_letter_code
_entity_poly.pdbx_strand_id
1 'polypeptide(L)'
;MKRLVVTFAATVALTLATAFPIRADGLTLVTVSCSDGDSFSATVDADTLTGIQQAIQALTLYPAGLSCGLATAPVLTAIGGVASAWNASGFVVGGGRFQWPCPNGPGTFFMNFGLSAHDQDGTTNVKGGTFNIAVPDGPTQCVGPSNFTSKPFCLIINNEPPGPYTTPPNNPWYAWLNATATEVHGDYFSGFISPGQTVGAGVKDTGNPAHQGDLGPDRIAPTPEATSCPTPGFGTPDPNGPMSQPLTNGNITIHPQSQL
;
A
#
# COMPACT_ATOMS: atom_id res chain seq x y z
N MET A 1 57.45 -12.12 -19.54
CA MET A 1 56.63 -13.34 -19.77
C MET A 1 55.27 -13.11 -19.15
N LYS A 2 54.19 -13.38 -19.91
CA LYS A 2 52.82 -13.84 -19.54
C LYS A 2 52.32 -13.58 -18.08
N ARG A 3 51.07 -13.24 -17.75
CA ARG A 3 49.79 -12.82 -18.38
C ARG A 3 48.78 -12.88 -17.19
N LEU A 4 47.91 -11.88 -17.05
CA LEU A 4 46.55 -11.92 -16.41
C LEU A 4 46.51 -12.25 -14.89
N VAL A 5 45.73 -11.55 -14.05
CA VAL A 5 44.25 -11.57 -14.00
C VAL A 5 43.70 -10.23 -13.50
N VAL A 6 42.66 -9.76 -14.21
CA VAL A 6 41.73 -8.67 -13.92
C VAL A 6 40.55 -9.22 -13.10
N THR A 7 40.09 -8.52 -12.05
CA THR A 7 38.69 -8.40 -11.52
C THR A 7 38.76 -7.88 -10.06
N PHE A 8 37.93 -6.99 -9.52
CA PHE A 8 36.69 -6.34 -9.92
C PHE A 8 36.62 -5.00 -9.16
N ALA A 9 36.29 -3.91 -9.84
CA ALA A 9 36.17 -2.58 -9.27
C ALA A 9 34.69 -2.22 -9.03
N ALA A 10 34.45 -1.43 -7.98
CA ALA A 10 33.31 -0.55 -7.74
C ALA A 10 31.92 -1.21 -7.64
N THR A 11 31.22 -1.09 -6.52
CA THR A 11 30.59 0.20 -6.16
C THR A 11 30.28 0.26 -4.68
N VAL A 12 30.67 1.40 -4.11
CA VAL A 12 30.45 1.83 -2.74
C VAL A 12 28.96 2.10 -2.53
N ALA A 13 28.43 1.57 -1.42
CA ALA A 13 27.12 1.91 -0.88
C ALA A 13 26.96 3.43 -0.76
N LEU A 14 26.00 3.99 -1.50
CA LEU A 14 25.67 5.41 -1.46
C LEU A 14 24.17 5.60 -1.23
N THR A 15 23.70 5.35 -0.01
CA THR A 15 22.33 5.76 0.41
C THR A 15 22.26 6.06 1.92
N LEU A 16 23.04 7.05 2.35
CA LEU A 16 22.74 7.87 3.54
C LEU A 16 23.02 9.34 3.16
N ALA A 17 22.16 9.90 2.29
CA ALA A 17 22.14 11.33 2.08
C ALA A 17 21.39 11.97 3.23
N THR A 18 22.14 12.58 4.15
CA THR A 18 21.64 13.45 5.21
C THR A 18 20.79 14.58 4.61
N ALA A 19 19.58 14.71 5.16
CA ALA A 19 18.59 15.70 4.80
C ALA A 19 19.12 17.15 4.85
N PHE A 20 18.88 17.90 3.78
CA PHE A 20 18.88 19.37 3.79
C PHE A 20 17.43 19.84 3.69
N PRO A 21 16.96 20.78 4.55
CA PRO A 21 15.62 21.34 4.41
C PRO A 21 15.68 22.48 3.40
N ILE A 22 15.40 22.18 2.13
CA ILE A 22 15.08 23.22 1.16
C ILE A 22 13.57 23.34 1.14
N ARG A 23 13.04 24.36 1.83
CA ARG A 23 11.65 24.77 1.63
C ARG A 23 11.58 25.52 0.30
N ALA A 24 11.24 24.80 -0.77
CA ALA A 24 10.80 25.35 -2.05
C ALA A 24 9.50 24.62 -2.38
N ASP A 25 8.37 25.32 -2.26
CA ASP A 25 6.99 24.86 -2.55
C ASP A 25 6.75 23.34 -2.46
N GLY A 26 7.05 22.79 -1.27
CA GLY A 26 6.50 21.60 -0.60
C GLY A 26 6.54 20.22 -1.28
N LEU A 27 6.79 20.14 -2.58
CA LEU A 27 6.53 18.96 -3.38
C LEU A 27 7.81 18.20 -3.73
N THR A 28 7.78 16.89 -3.52
CA THR A 28 8.87 15.96 -3.78
C THR A 28 8.43 14.96 -4.84
N LEU A 29 9.24 14.77 -5.88
CA LEU A 29 9.04 13.67 -6.82
C LEU A 29 9.52 12.39 -6.12
N VAL A 30 8.58 11.49 -5.87
CA VAL A 30 8.85 10.17 -5.31
C VAL A 30 8.78 9.14 -6.41
N THR A 31 9.62 8.11 -6.33
CA THR A 31 9.54 6.91 -7.16
C THR A 31 9.50 5.72 -6.22
N VAL A 32 8.44 4.92 -6.31
CA VAL A 32 8.28 3.69 -5.52
C VAL A 32 8.50 2.50 -6.44
N SER A 33 9.40 1.60 -6.08
CA SER A 33 9.68 0.39 -6.87
C SER A 33 9.51 -0.84 -5.99
N CYS A 34 8.71 -1.79 -6.43
CA CYS A 34 8.37 -2.96 -5.63
C CYS A 34 9.00 -4.24 -6.20
N SER A 35 9.15 -5.26 -5.35
CA SER A 35 9.75 -6.55 -5.69
C SER A 35 8.93 -7.39 -6.68
N ASP A 36 7.74 -6.91 -7.01
CA ASP A 36 6.83 -7.48 -7.99
C ASP A 36 7.13 -7.01 -9.43
N GLY A 37 8.15 -6.17 -9.60
CA GLY A 37 8.58 -5.62 -10.88
C GLY A 37 7.89 -4.32 -11.28
N ASP A 38 6.88 -3.87 -10.51
CA ASP A 38 6.12 -2.68 -10.80
C ASP A 38 6.74 -1.44 -10.15
N SER A 39 6.62 -0.29 -10.82
CA SER A 39 7.14 0.98 -10.30
C SER A 39 6.22 2.17 -10.58
N PHE A 40 6.02 2.89 -9.49
CA PHE A 40 5.47 4.20 -9.27
C PHE A 40 6.34 5.43 -9.45
N SER A 41 5.82 6.58 -9.85
CA SER A 41 6.32 7.88 -9.43
C SER A 41 5.16 8.83 -9.16
N ALA A 42 5.34 9.82 -8.33
CA ALA A 42 4.31 10.80 -8.04
C ALA A 42 4.95 12.06 -7.49
N THR A 43 4.32 13.20 -7.70
CA THR A 43 4.70 14.42 -7.00
C THR A 43 3.84 14.50 -5.75
N VAL A 44 4.47 14.53 -4.57
CA VAL A 44 3.76 14.45 -3.28
C VAL A 44 4.27 15.50 -2.30
N ASP A 45 3.43 15.90 -1.37
CA ASP A 45 3.83 16.77 -0.25
C ASP A 45 4.63 16.01 0.82
N ALA A 46 5.08 16.73 1.85
CA ALA A 46 5.91 16.19 2.92
C ALA A 46 5.18 15.18 3.83
N ASP A 47 3.87 15.35 4.05
CA ASP A 47 3.07 14.45 4.90
C ASP A 47 2.84 13.15 4.15
N THR A 48 2.46 13.22 2.87
CA THR A 48 2.36 12.05 1.99
C THR A 48 3.70 11.31 1.89
N LEU A 49 4.82 12.02 1.71
CA LEU A 49 6.15 11.40 1.68
C LEU A 49 6.45 10.63 2.97
N THR A 50 6.11 11.21 4.12
CA THR A 50 6.29 10.56 5.43
C THR A 50 5.42 9.31 5.54
N GLY A 51 4.18 9.38 5.05
CA GLY A 51 3.30 8.23 4.96
C GLY A 51 3.90 7.08 4.14
N ILE A 52 4.39 7.36 2.92
CA ILE A 52 5.01 6.36 2.05
C ILE A 52 6.22 5.70 2.74
N GLN A 53 7.07 6.49 3.41
CA GLN A 53 8.21 5.96 4.15
C GLN A 53 7.79 4.98 5.25
N GLN A 54 6.76 5.32 6.02
CA GLN A 54 6.23 4.45 7.07
C GLN A 54 5.58 3.19 6.50
N ALA A 55 4.85 3.30 5.39
CA ALA A 55 4.24 2.14 4.71
C ALA A 55 5.31 1.16 4.22
N ILE A 56 6.39 1.67 3.62
CA ILE A 56 7.53 0.86 3.15
C ILE A 56 8.29 0.23 4.33
N GLN A 57 8.48 0.96 5.43
CA GLN A 57 9.06 0.40 6.64
C GLN A 57 8.18 -0.73 7.19
N ALA A 58 6.87 -0.56 7.19
CA ALA A 58 5.93 -1.56 7.67
C ALA A 58 5.90 -2.82 6.79
N LEU A 59 6.05 -2.69 5.46
CA LEU A 59 6.23 -3.84 4.56
C LEU A 59 7.44 -4.71 4.95
N THR A 60 8.49 -4.07 5.48
CA THR A 60 9.70 -4.76 5.95
C THR A 60 9.49 -5.43 7.32
N LEU A 61 8.78 -4.74 8.23
CA LEU A 61 8.53 -5.23 9.59
C LEU A 61 7.46 -6.34 9.64
N TYR A 62 6.48 -6.29 8.74
CA TYR A 62 5.33 -7.20 8.69
C TYR A 62 5.26 -7.84 7.30
N PRO A 63 6.17 -8.77 6.98
CA PRO A 63 6.30 -9.32 5.64
C PRO A 63 5.04 -10.10 5.25
N ALA A 64 4.58 -9.84 4.02
CA ALA A 64 3.51 -10.55 3.33
C ALA A 64 3.87 -10.86 1.86
N GLY A 65 5.17 -11.01 1.55
CA GLY A 65 5.62 -11.32 0.18
C GLY A 65 5.66 -10.10 -0.77
N LEU A 66 5.64 -8.88 -0.23
CA LEU A 66 5.87 -7.64 -0.96
C LEU A 66 6.93 -6.82 -0.23
N SER A 67 7.90 -6.29 -0.98
CA SER A 67 8.86 -5.30 -0.49
C SER A 67 8.96 -4.18 -1.51
N CYS A 68 9.10 -2.95 -1.04
CA CYS A 68 9.21 -1.79 -1.92
C CYS A 68 10.35 -0.88 -1.46
N GLY A 69 10.94 -0.14 -2.39
CA GLY A 69 11.93 0.90 -2.16
C GLY A 69 11.40 2.27 -2.57
N LEU A 70 11.98 3.32 -1.98
CA LEU A 70 11.63 4.71 -2.26
C LEU A 70 12.87 5.47 -2.73
N ALA A 71 12.77 6.07 -3.91
CA ALA A 71 13.69 7.11 -4.35
C ALA A 71 12.97 8.46 -4.30
N THR A 72 13.71 9.52 -3.96
CA THR A 72 13.18 10.88 -3.88
C THR A 72 14.06 11.84 -4.65
N ALA A 73 13.46 12.78 -5.35
CA ALA A 73 14.12 13.88 -6.01
C ALA A 73 13.35 15.18 -5.73
N PRO A 74 14.04 16.28 -5.38
CA PRO A 74 13.38 17.58 -5.25
C PRO A 74 12.83 18.01 -6.61
N VAL A 75 11.58 18.47 -6.66
CA VAL A 75 11.02 19.08 -7.87
C VAL A 75 11.61 20.48 -8.00
N LEU A 76 12.69 20.58 -8.77
CA LEU A 76 13.18 21.89 -9.20
C LEU A 76 12.20 22.39 -10.27
N THR A 77 11.30 23.29 -9.90
CA THR A 77 10.55 24.11 -10.87
C THR A 77 11.54 24.97 -11.64
N ALA A 78 12.17 24.37 -12.65
CA ALA A 78 12.93 25.12 -13.63
C ALA A 78 11.94 26.04 -14.34
N ILE A 79 12.22 27.34 -14.33
CA ILE A 79 11.62 28.32 -15.23
C ILE A 79 11.87 27.79 -16.66
N GLY A 80 10.89 27.07 -17.22
CA GLY A 80 10.97 26.44 -18.55
C GLY A 80 11.04 24.90 -18.59
N GLY A 81 10.92 24.18 -17.48
CA GLY A 81 10.89 22.70 -17.46
C GLY A 81 9.51 22.13 -17.78
N VAL A 82 9.45 21.16 -18.71
CA VAL A 82 8.22 20.39 -18.99
C VAL A 82 7.75 19.70 -17.72
N ALA A 83 6.51 20.00 -17.30
CA ALA A 83 5.88 19.31 -16.18
C ALA A 83 5.89 17.80 -16.48
N SER A 84 6.33 16.99 -15.52
CA SER A 84 6.07 15.56 -15.55
C SER A 84 4.57 15.38 -15.40
N ALA A 85 3.88 15.27 -16.54
CA ALA A 85 2.45 14.99 -16.60
C ALA A 85 2.24 13.50 -16.31
N TRP A 86 2.37 13.14 -15.04
CA TRP A 86 1.91 11.85 -14.57
C TRP A 86 0.38 11.83 -14.66
N ASN A 87 -0.18 11.02 -15.57
CA ASN A 87 -1.61 11.00 -15.89
C ASN A 87 -2.43 10.01 -15.04
N ALA A 88 -1.88 9.39 -13.99
CA ALA A 88 -2.63 8.37 -13.25
C ALA A 88 -3.74 8.92 -12.35
N SER A 89 -4.73 8.05 -12.10
CA SER A 89 -5.84 8.26 -11.16
C SER A 89 -5.47 8.25 -9.66
N GLY A 90 -4.21 7.94 -9.32
CA GLY A 90 -3.67 7.94 -7.95
C GLY A 90 -2.92 6.65 -7.60
N PHE A 91 -2.50 6.53 -6.34
CA PHE A 91 -1.84 5.34 -5.83
C PHE A 91 -2.25 5.02 -4.39
N VAL A 92 -2.00 3.76 -4.02
CA VAL A 92 -2.05 3.27 -2.65
C VAL A 92 -0.83 2.42 -2.38
N VAL A 93 -0.14 2.70 -1.27
CA VAL A 93 0.93 1.86 -0.74
C VAL A 93 0.69 1.64 0.74
N GLY A 94 0.79 0.39 1.18
CA GLY A 94 0.53 0.05 2.57
C GLY A 94 1.23 -1.23 3.00
N GLY A 95 1.61 -1.27 4.26
CA GLY A 95 2.14 -2.47 4.90
C GLY A 95 1.77 -2.44 6.37
N GLY A 96 1.60 -3.61 6.97
CA GLY A 96 1.25 -3.65 8.38
C GLY A 96 0.70 -4.97 8.86
N ARG A 97 0.17 -4.92 10.07
CA ARG A 97 -0.39 -6.05 10.81
C ARG A 97 -1.68 -5.66 11.48
N PHE A 98 -2.64 -6.57 11.44
CA PHE A 98 -3.93 -6.44 12.11
C PHE A 98 -4.33 -7.78 12.72
N GLN A 99 -5.36 -7.75 13.57
CA GLN A 99 -5.89 -8.95 14.23
C GLN A 99 -7.15 -9.45 13.51
N TRP A 100 -7.33 -10.77 13.49
CA TRP A 100 -8.51 -11.43 12.94
C TRP A 100 -9.07 -12.45 13.93
N PRO A 101 -10.40 -12.64 13.99
CA PRO A 101 -11.01 -13.65 14.86
C PRO A 101 -10.57 -15.07 14.51
N CYS A 102 -10.33 -15.89 15.52
CA CYS A 102 -10.04 -17.31 15.32
C CYS A 102 -11.27 -18.06 14.77
N PRO A 103 -11.10 -18.96 13.79
CA PRO A 103 -12.24 -19.64 13.16
C PRO A 103 -12.97 -20.63 14.10
N ASN A 104 -12.26 -21.26 15.05
CA ASN A 104 -12.78 -22.36 15.88
C ASN A 104 -12.74 -22.08 17.39
N GLY A 105 -12.74 -20.81 17.83
CA GLY A 105 -12.68 -20.54 19.26
C GLY A 105 -12.54 -19.06 19.63
N PRO A 106 -12.43 -18.78 20.95
CA PRO A 106 -12.20 -17.43 21.42
C PRO A 106 -10.79 -16.95 21.05
N GLY A 107 -10.65 -15.63 20.88
CA GLY A 107 -9.37 -14.98 20.64
C GLY A 107 -9.18 -14.52 19.19
N THR A 108 -7.99 -13.98 18.95
CA THR A 108 -7.59 -13.43 17.67
C THR A 108 -6.21 -13.91 17.31
N PHE A 109 -5.94 -13.99 16.02
CA PHE A 109 -4.61 -14.23 15.49
C PHE A 109 -4.19 -13.04 14.63
N PHE A 110 -2.91 -13.00 14.25
CA PHE A 110 -2.40 -11.87 13.50
C PHE A 110 -2.25 -12.18 12.02
N MET A 111 -2.58 -11.19 11.19
CA MET A 111 -2.31 -11.20 9.76
C MET A 111 -1.46 -9.98 9.38
N ASN A 112 -0.46 -10.23 8.55
CA ASN A 112 0.31 -9.20 7.88
C ASN A 112 -0.28 -8.95 6.50
N PHE A 113 -0.21 -7.72 6.01
CA PHE A 113 -0.56 -7.40 4.62
C PHE A 113 0.54 -6.56 3.97
N GLY A 114 0.61 -6.70 2.65
CA GLY A 114 1.39 -5.81 1.79
C GLY A 114 0.55 -5.38 0.61
N LEU A 115 0.55 -4.08 0.34
CA LEU A 115 -0.27 -3.46 -0.69
C LEU A 115 0.56 -2.43 -1.46
N SER A 116 0.55 -2.57 -2.77
CA SER A 116 0.88 -1.52 -3.74
C SER A 116 -0.15 -1.60 -4.84
N ALA A 117 -0.79 -0.49 -5.19
CA ALA A 117 -1.69 -0.42 -6.33
C ALA A 117 -1.61 0.99 -6.91
N HIS A 118 -1.45 1.08 -8.22
CA HIS A 118 -1.40 2.36 -8.92
C HIS A 118 -1.95 2.21 -10.33
N ASP A 119 -2.50 3.32 -10.81
CA ASP A 119 -2.75 3.50 -12.23
C ASP A 119 -1.48 4.08 -12.87
N GLN A 120 -1.24 3.78 -14.14
CA GLN A 120 -0.08 4.29 -14.89
C GLN A 120 -0.49 5.39 -15.88
N ASP A 121 -1.73 5.34 -16.40
CA ASP A 121 -2.10 6.14 -17.59
C ASP A 121 -3.47 6.85 -17.48
N GLY A 122 -4.19 6.74 -16.36
CA GLY A 122 -5.49 7.42 -16.17
C GLY A 122 -6.65 6.74 -16.91
N THR A 123 -6.38 5.64 -17.61
CA THR A 123 -7.32 4.98 -18.55
C THR A 123 -7.89 3.67 -18.03
N THR A 124 -7.33 3.10 -16.97
CA THR A 124 -7.80 1.83 -16.38
C THR A 124 -7.75 1.89 -14.87
N ASN A 125 -8.61 1.10 -14.23
CA ASN A 125 -8.73 1.10 -12.77
C ASN A 125 -7.45 0.65 -12.04
N VAL A 126 -6.57 -0.18 -12.63
CA VAL A 126 -5.18 -0.46 -12.17
C VAL A 126 -4.29 -0.83 -13.34
N LYS A 127 -3.01 -0.47 -13.29
CA LYS A 127 -1.98 -0.89 -14.24
C LYS A 127 -0.82 -1.69 -13.63
N GLY A 128 -0.59 -1.59 -12.33
CA GLY A 128 0.45 -2.35 -11.64
C GLY A 128 0.24 -2.44 -10.13
N GLY A 129 0.98 -3.34 -9.50
CA GLY A 129 1.00 -3.53 -8.06
C GLY A 129 0.77 -4.97 -7.59
N THR A 130 0.60 -5.12 -6.28
CA THR A 130 0.48 -6.39 -5.57
C THR A 130 -0.35 -6.19 -4.31
N PHE A 131 -1.23 -7.15 -4.01
CA PHE A 131 -1.92 -7.22 -2.72
C PHE A 131 -1.78 -8.62 -2.13
N ASN A 132 -1.17 -8.72 -0.96
CA ASN A 132 -0.92 -10.01 -0.33
C ASN A 132 -1.31 -9.98 1.14
N ILE A 133 -1.70 -11.13 1.66
CA ILE A 133 -1.88 -11.36 3.10
C ILE A 133 -1.12 -12.60 3.51
N ALA A 134 -0.46 -12.53 4.65
CA ALA A 134 0.21 -13.66 5.27
C ALA A 134 -0.17 -13.77 6.76
N VAL A 135 -0.45 -14.98 7.20
CA VAL A 135 -0.43 -15.36 8.61
C VAL A 135 1.02 -15.76 8.93
N PRO A 136 1.74 -14.96 9.74
CA PRO A 136 3.10 -15.32 10.13
C PRO A 136 3.06 -16.49 11.13
N ASP A 137 4.14 -17.25 11.19
CA ASP A 137 4.31 -18.27 12.24
C ASP A 137 4.42 -17.63 13.64
N GLY A 138 4.03 -18.36 14.68
CA GLY A 138 4.24 -17.94 16.06
C GLY A 138 3.24 -18.47 17.09
N PRO A 139 3.56 -18.29 18.39
CA PRO A 139 2.80 -18.87 19.50
C PRO A 139 1.44 -18.19 19.73
N THR A 140 1.21 -17.00 19.17
CA THR A 140 -0.05 -16.25 19.27
C THR A 140 -1.03 -16.57 18.13
N GLN A 141 -0.70 -17.55 17.28
CA GLN A 141 -1.52 -17.93 16.14
C GLN A 141 -2.45 -19.08 16.51
N CYS A 142 -3.73 -18.95 16.15
CA CYS A 142 -4.71 -20.05 16.27
C CYS A 142 -4.96 -20.76 14.95
N VAL A 143 -4.31 -20.32 13.87
CA VAL A 143 -4.28 -20.98 12.56
C VAL A 143 -2.82 -21.13 12.14
N GLY A 144 -2.51 -22.16 11.35
CA GLY A 144 -1.14 -22.40 10.88
C GLY A 144 -0.66 -21.31 9.91
N PRO A 145 0.67 -21.18 9.71
CA PRO A 145 1.22 -20.25 8.73
C PRO A 145 0.59 -20.47 7.35
N SER A 146 0.07 -19.39 6.77
CA SER A 146 -0.65 -19.42 5.51
C SER A 146 -0.45 -18.09 4.79
N ASN A 147 -0.49 -18.05 3.46
CA ASN A 147 -0.48 -16.79 2.72
C ASN A 147 -1.23 -16.93 1.40
N PHE A 148 -1.58 -15.80 0.81
CA PHE A 148 -1.85 -15.72 -0.62
C PHE A 148 -1.13 -14.52 -1.21
N THR A 149 -0.72 -14.67 -2.46
CA THR A 149 -0.26 -13.57 -3.30
C THR A 149 -1.34 -13.21 -4.31
N SER A 150 -1.44 -11.93 -4.68
CA SER A 150 -2.42 -11.52 -5.69
C SER A 150 -2.01 -10.29 -6.48
N LYS A 151 -2.57 -10.18 -7.69
CA LYS A 151 -2.34 -9.05 -8.61
C LYS A 151 -3.59 -8.18 -8.73
N PRO A 152 -3.56 -6.93 -8.24
CA PRO A 152 -4.65 -5.99 -8.40
C PRO A 152 -4.97 -5.74 -9.87
N PHE A 153 -6.26 -5.76 -10.20
CA PHE A 153 -6.79 -5.36 -11.51
C PHE A 153 -7.77 -4.19 -11.38
N CYS A 154 -8.09 -3.79 -10.14
CA CYS A 154 -8.97 -2.68 -9.85
C CYS A 154 -8.53 -1.92 -8.60
N LEU A 155 -8.60 -0.60 -8.67
CA LEU A 155 -8.33 0.35 -7.61
C LEU A 155 -9.26 1.54 -7.83
N ILE A 156 -9.93 1.93 -6.77
CA ILE A 156 -10.81 3.10 -6.75
C ILE A 156 -10.45 3.87 -5.51
N ILE A 157 -10.11 5.14 -5.67
CA ILE A 157 -9.80 6.05 -4.58
C ILE A 157 -10.95 7.07 -4.50
N ASN A 158 -11.51 7.26 -3.32
CA ASN A 158 -12.46 8.35 -3.04
C ASN A 158 -12.12 9.01 -1.71
N ASN A 159 -12.54 10.27 -1.57
CA ASN A 159 -12.61 10.90 -0.25
C ASN A 159 -13.76 10.28 0.56
N GLU A 160 -13.68 10.33 1.89
CA GLU A 160 -14.86 10.01 2.71
C GLU A 160 -16.04 10.88 2.26
N PRO A 161 -17.18 10.28 1.84
CA PRO A 161 -18.38 11.05 1.58
C PRO A 161 -18.73 11.84 2.84
N PRO A 162 -19.16 13.11 2.75
CA PRO A 162 -19.56 13.85 3.94
C PRO A 162 -20.70 13.10 4.66
N GLY A 163 -20.36 12.46 5.77
CA GLY A 163 -21.31 11.84 6.70
C GLY A 163 -21.78 12.85 7.74
N PRO A 164 -22.80 12.52 8.56
CA PRO A 164 -23.28 13.40 9.62
C PRO A 164 -22.24 13.74 10.71
N TYR A 165 -21.05 13.12 10.66
CA TYR A 165 -19.97 13.27 11.63
C TYR A 165 -18.62 13.71 11.04
N THR A 166 -18.53 14.03 9.74
CA THR A 166 -17.28 14.49 9.11
C THR A 166 -17.33 16.00 8.89
N THR A 167 -16.55 16.77 9.65
CA THR A 167 -16.32 18.19 9.37
C THR A 167 -15.13 18.33 8.40
N PRO A 168 -15.31 18.97 7.23
CA PRO A 168 -14.19 19.40 6.38
C PRO A 168 -13.19 20.27 7.18
N PRO A 169 -11.87 20.24 6.90
CA PRO A 169 -11.21 19.82 5.65
C PRO A 169 -10.34 18.55 5.75
N ASN A 170 -10.37 17.78 6.84
CA ASN A 170 -9.44 16.68 7.11
C ASN A 170 -10.06 15.29 6.90
N ASN A 171 -10.88 15.10 5.86
CA ASN A 171 -11.55 13.81 5.67
C ASN A 171 -10.54 12.73 5.25
N PRO A 172 -10.58 11.53 5.88
CA PRO A 172 -9.72 10.42 5.52
C PRO A 172 -10.00 9.92 4.10
N TRP A 173 -8.98 9.33 3.48
CA TRP A 173 -9.07 8.74 2.15
C TRP A 173 -9.46 7.27 2.22
N TYR A 174 -10.21 6.84 1.22
CA TYR A 174 -10.65 5.48 1.05
C TYR A 174 -10.12 4.95 -0.26
N ALA A 175 -9.68 3.70 -0.24
CA ALA A 175 -9.45 2.97 -1.46
C ALA A 175 -10.05 1.58 -1.39
N TRP A 176 -10.56 1.13 -2.53
CA TRP A 176 -11.05 -0.22 -2.71
C TRP A 176 -10.29 -0.86 -3.85
N LEU A 177 -9.83 -2.08 -3.63
CA LEU A 177 -9.12 -2.83 -4.63
C LEU A 177 -9.64 -4.25 -4.76
N ASN A 178 -9.63 -4.73 -5.99
CA ASN A 178 -9.80 -6.15 -6.30
C ASN A 178 -8.55 -6.65 -7.00
N ALA A 179 -8.23 -7.89 -6.72
CA ALA A 179 -7.06 -8.57 -7.22
C ALA A 179 -7.37 -10.03 -7.54
N THR A 180 -6.56 -10.62 -8.42
CA THR A 180 -6.64 -12.05 -8.73
C THR A 180 -5.57 -12.76 -7.92
N ALA A 181 -5.98 -13.71 -7.08
CA ALA A 181 -5.07 -14.55 -6.32
C ALA A 181 -4.18 -15.34 -7.30
N THR A 182 -2.87 -15.26 -7.13
CA THR A 182 -1.88 -15.93 -7.99
C THR A 182 -1.36 -17.21 -7.35
N GLU A 183 -1.07 -17.16 -6.06
CA GLU A 183 -0.61 -18.32 -5.28
C GLU A 183 -1.32 -18.34 -3.94
N VAL A 184 -1.58 -19.54 -3.41
CA VAL A 184 -2.21 -19.74 -2.10
C VAL A 184 -1.47 -20.87 -1.40
N HIS A 185 -1.05 -20.63 -0.16
CA HIS A 185 -0.30 -21.56 0.66
C HIS A 185 -0.88 -21.65 2.08
N GLY A 186 -0.78 -22.86 2.66
CA GLY A 186 -1.26 -23.15 4.01
C GLY A 186 -2.77 -23.42 4.09
N ASP A 187 -3.17 -24.12 5.14
CA ASP A 187 -4.53 -24.67 5.28
C ASP A 187 -5.59 -23.59 5.50
N TYR A 188 -5.22 -22.43 6.08
CA TYR A 188 -6.19 -21.39 6.38
C TYR A 188 -6.76 -20.80 5.08
N PHE A 189 -5.92 -20.20 4.23
CA PHE A 189 -6.41 -19.56 3.01
C PHE A 189 -6.86 -20.56 1.94
N SER A 190 -6.21 -21.73 1.82
CA SER A 190 -6.63 -22.74 0.85
C SER A 190 -8.03 -23.31 1.11
N GLY A 191 -8.58 -23.14 2.31
CA GLY A 191 -9.96 -23.50 2.63
C GLY A 191 -11.03 -22.64 1.96
N PHE A 192 -10.68 -21.44 1.46
CA PHE A 192 -11.67 -20.50 0.90
C PHE A 192 -11.13 -19.60 -0.23
N ILE A 193 -9.84 -19.69 -0.57
CA ILE A 193 -9.21 -18.99 -1.70
C ILE A 193 -8.52 -20.03 -2.58
N SER A 194 -8.81 -20.00 -3.87
CA SER A 194 -8.07 -20.76 -4.90
C SER A 194 -7.25 -19.82 -5.80
N PRO A 195 -6.11 -20.25 -6.36
CA PRO A 195 -5.45 -19.51 -7.43
C PRO A 195 -6.44 -19.21 -8.58
N GLY A 196 -6.41 -17.98 -9.09
CA GLY A 196 -7.37 -17.45 -10.06
C GLY A 196 -8.65 -16.87 -9.46
N GLN A 197 -8.94 -17.10 -8.18
CA GLN A 197 -10.07 -16.48 -7.50
C GLN A 197 -9.85 -14.97 -7.32
N THR A 198 -10.93 -14.20 -7.41
CA THR A 198 -10.88 -12.78 -7.10
C THR A 198 -10.96 -12.57 -5.60
N VAL A 199 -10.00 -11.80 -5.09
CA VAL A 199 -9.92 -11.31 -3.70
C VAL A 199 -9.95 -9.78 -3.72
N GLY A 200 -10.11 -9.15 -2.56
CA GLY A 200 -10.06 -7.70 -2.50
C GLY A 200 -9.84 -7.16 -1.09
N ALA A 201 -9.67 -5.85 -1.02
CA ALA A 201 -9.62 -5.11 0.24
C ALA A 201 -10.20 -3.71 0.09
N GLY A 202 -10.90 -3.26 1.12
CA GLY A 202 -11.08 -1.84 1.40
C GLY A 202 -9.97 -1.38 2.33
N VAL A 203 -9.43 -0.19 2.11
CA VAL A 203 -8.47 0.45 2.99
C VAL A 203 -8.87 1.88 3.28
N LYS A 204 -8.56 2.34 4.50
CA LYS A 204 -8.75 3.71 4.96
C LYS A 204 -7.42 4.28 5.42
N ASP A 205 -7.02 5.38 4.82
CA ASP A 205 -5.91 6.21 5.27
C ASP A 205 -6.46 7.33 6.14
N THR A 206 -6.09 7.30 7.42
CA THR A 206 -6.54 8.25 8.44
C THR A 206 -5.65 9.49 8.52
N GLY A 207 -4.71 9.67 7.58
CA GLY A 207 -3.79 10.78 7.50
C GLY A 207 -2.53 10.56 8.35
N ASN A 208 -2.05 9.33 8.45
CA ASN A 208 -0.89 8.98 9.27
C ASN A 208 0.43 9.47 8.64
N PRO A 209 1.36 10.09 9.41
CA PRO A 209 1.30 10.35 10.86
C PRO A 209 0.68 11.67 11.29
N ALA A 210 0.29 12.54 10.37
CA ALA A 210 -0.23 13.88 10.71
C ALA A 210 -1.56 13.86 11.51
N HIS A 211 -2.37 12.82 11.39
CA HIS A 211 -3.77 12.80 11.85
C HIS A 211 -4.18 11.54 12.65
N GLN A 212 -3.23 10.66 13.03
CA GLN A 212 -3.53 9.45 13.83
C GLN A 212 -4.26 9.74 15.15
N GLY A 213 -4.01 10.91 15.77
CA GLY A 213 -4.56 11.27 17.08
C GLY A 213 -6.07 11.58 17.09
N ASP A 214 -6.62 12.02 15.95
CA ASP A 214 -8.00 12.49 15.85
C ASP A 214 -8.93 11.48 15.15
N LEU A 215 -8.39 10.70 14.18
CA LEU A 215 -9.18 9.81 13.31
C LEU A 215 -8.98 8.31 13.59
N GLY A 216 -8.08 7.97 14.54
CA GLY A 216 -7.71 6.59 14.85
C GLY A 216 -6.67 6.02 13.88
N PRO A 217 -6.35 4.71 13.99
CA PRO A 217 -5.41 4.07 13.08
C PRO A 217 -6.02 3.84 11.70
N ASP A 218 -5.16 3.66 10.71
CA ASP A 218 -5.56 3.17 9.39
C ASP A 218 -6.30 1.84 9.51
N ARG A 219 -7.12 1.53 8.50
CA ARG A 219 -7.98 0.35 8.54
C ARG A 219 -7.90 -0.44 7.25
N ILE A 220 -8.07 -1.75 7.37
CA ILE A 220 -8.16 -2.68 6.25
C ILE A 220 -9.35 -3.63 6.43
N ALA A 221 -10.08 -3.86 5.34
CA ALA A 221 -11.20 -4.79 5.27
C ALA A 221 -10.93 -5.78 4.14
N PRO A 222 -10.20 -6.88 4.39
CA PRO A 222 -9.95 -7.90 3.37
C PRO A 222 -11.23 -8.73 3.10
N THR A 223 -11.46 -9.11 1.84
CA THR A 223 -12.52 -10.04 1.44
C THR A 223 -11.99 -11.14 0.53
N PRO A 224 -12.40 -12.40 0.72
CA PRO A 224 -12.08 -13.49 -0.20
C PRO A 224 -12.97 -13.52 -1.45
N GLU A 225 -14.04 -12.73 -1.52
CA GLU A 225 -15.03 -12.77 -2.61
C GLU A 225 -15.39 -11.37 -3.11
N ALA A 226 -14.46 -10.72 -3.81
CA ALA A 226 -14.79 -9.53 -4.59
C ALA A 226 -15.11 -9.97 -6.03
N THR A 227 -16.12 -9.42 -6.70
CA THR A 227 -16.54 -9.92 -8.05
C THR A 227 -16.17 -8.95 -9.17
N SER A 228 -16.33 -7.66 -8.94
CA SER A 228 -16.07 -6.60 -9.93
C SER A 228 -15.57 -5.34 -9.23
N CYS A 229 -14.97 -4.43 -10.00
CA CYS A 229 -14.55 -3.13 -9.48
C CYS A 229 -15.68 -2.51 -8.63
N PRO A 230 -15.44 -2.23 -7.34
CA PRO A 230 -16.48 -1.71 -6.45
C PRO A 230 -17.07 -0.42 -7.02
N THR A 231 -18.35 -0.13 -6.84
CA THR A 231 -18.90 1.13 -7.37
C THR A 231 -18.45 2.29 -6.46
N PRO A 232 -17.99 3.44 -7.00
CA PRO A 232 -17.65 4.60 -6.17
C PRO A 232 -18.81 4.99 -5.25
N GLY A 233 -18.54 5.15 -3.95
CA GLY A 233 -19.54 5.49 -2.93
C GLY A 233 -20.35 4.31 -2.35
N PHE A 234 -20.21 3.10 -2.90
CA PHE A 234 -20.85 1.86 -2.42
C PHE A 234 -19.87 0.69 -2.41
N GLY A 235 -18.64 0.94 -2.00
CA GLY A 235 -17.56 -0.04 -2.15
C GLY A 235 -17.60 -1.13 -1.08
N THR A 236 -17.88 -2.37 -1.48
CA THR A 236 -17.42 -3.56 -0.76
C THR A 236 -16.05 -3.95 -1.31
N PRO A 237 -15.02 -4.17 -0.48
CA PRO A 237 -15.10 -4.26 0.98
C PRO A 237 -15.13 -2.88 1.66
N ASP A 238 -16.04 -2.66 2.60
CA ASP A 238 -16.14 -1.37 3.28
C ASP A 238 -15.11 -1.27 4.43
N PRO A 239 -14.14 -0.33 4.37
CA PRO A 239 -13.15 -0.14 5.44
C PRO A 239 -13.71 0.58 6.67
N ASN A 240 -15.01 0.95 6.68
CA ASN A 240 -15.77 1.26 7.89
C ASN A 240 -16.69 0.11 8.35
N GLY A 241 -16.84 -0.92 7.53
CA GLY A 241 -17.81 -1.99 7.74
C GLY A 241 -17.41 -2.98 8.84
N PRO A 242 -18.24 -4.00 9.08
CA PRO A 242 -18.05 -4.98 10.16
C PRO A 242 -16.79 -5.85 9.99
N MET A 243 -16.30 -5.99 8.75
CA MET A 243 -15.09 -6.76 8.43
C MET A 243 -13.81 -5.91 8.52
N SER A 244 -13.94 -4.62 8.81
CA SER A 244 -12.82 -3.69 8.85
C SER A 244 -12.06 -3.76 10.16
N GLN A 245 -10.76 -4.00 10.06
CA GLN A 245 -9.85 -4.10 11.19
C GLN A 245 -8.96 -2.86 11.26
N PRO A 246 -8.82 -2.24 12.45
CA PRO A 246 -7.77 -1.26 12.67
C PRO A 246 -6.40 -1.93 12.56
N LEU A 247 -5.43 -1.24 11.97
CA LEU A 247 -4.06 -1.71 12.01
C LEU A 247 -3.55 -1.67 13.45
N THR A 248 -3.04 -2.81 13.93
CA THR A 248 -2.32 -2.87 15.20
C THR A 248 -0.98 -2.16 15.07
N ASN A 249 -0.33 -2.34 13.92
CA ASN A 249 0.89 -1.65 13.54
C ASN A 249 0.96 -1.55 12.01
N GLY A 250 1.60 -0.50 11.50
CA GLY A 250 1.80 -0.29 10.06
C GLY A 250 1.27 1.05 9.60
N ASN A 251 1.26 1.24 8.29
CA ASN A 251 0.74 2.45 7.66
C ASN A 251 0.15 2.15 6.29
N ILE A 252 -0.88 2.90 5.89
CA ILE A 252 -1.45 2.93 4.55
C ILE A 252 -1.43 4.38 4.10
N THR A 253 -0.88 4.63 2.91
CA THR A 253 -0.88 5.95 2.28
C THR A 253 -1.66 5.89 0.99
N ILE A 254 -2.68 6.73 0.89
CA ILE A 254 -3.53 6.89 -0.28
C ILE A 254 -3.31 8.29 -0.83
N HIS A 255 -3.00 8.39 -2.12
CA HIS A 255 -2.85 9.68 -2.79
C HIS A 255 -3.71 9.71 -4.07
N PRO A 256 -4.77 10.52 -4.11
CA PRO A 256 -5.66 10.63 -5.26
C PRO A 256 -5.04 11.47 -6.39
N GLN A 257 -5.56 11.31 -7.61
CA GLN A 257 -5.21 12.18 -8.75
C GLN A 257 -5.51 13.66 -8.52
N SER A 258 -6.56 14.00 -7.78
CA SER A 258 -6.92 15.40 -7.54
C SER A 258 -5.88 16.19 -6.75
N GLN A 259 -4.87 15.51 -6.20
CA GLN A 259 -3.76 16.10 -5.45
C GLN A 259 -2.40 15.94 -6.17
N LEU A 260 -2.36 15.36 -7.37
CA LEU A 260 -1.19 15.32 -8.26
C LEU A 260 -1.08 16.63 -9.07
#